data_AF-A0A256XMZ0-F1
#
_entry.id   AF-A0A256XMZ0-F1
#
_cell.length_a   1.000
_cell.length_b   1.000
_cell.length_c   1.000
_cell.angle_alpha   90.00
_cell.angle_beta   90.00
_cell.angle_gamma   90.00
#
_symmetry.space_group_name_H-M   'P 1'
#
loop_
_entity.id
_entity.type
_entity.pdbx_description
1 polymer ?
#
loop_
_entity_poly.entity_id
_entity_poly.type
_entity_poly.pdbx_seq_one_letter_code
_entity_poly.pdbx_strand_id
1 'polypeptide(L)'
;MYRKIKNAIKILDEVIVDDSISEEGRKNVLTVKKILIEALDDILYLRGYIREMSYVFEETISVLGMKENNGKEDIIERLKRSLYTQVDYKVQNGEEVVKVENIIG
;
A
#
# COMPACT_ATOMS: atom_id res chain seq x y z
N MET A 1 -4.48 0.72 4.85
CA MET A 1 -3.18 1.09 5.47
C MET A 1 -3.04 2.60 5.68
N TYR A 2 -3.12 3.42 4.62
CA TYR A 2 -3.03 4.90 4.66
C TYR A 2 -3.80 5.58 5.82
N ARG A 3 -5.11 5.31 5.96
CA ARG A 3 -5.95 5.91 7.01
C ARG A 3 -5.46 5.57 8.42
N LYS A 4 -4.93 4.36 8.63
CA LYS A 4 -4.43 3.91 9.94
C LYS A 4 -3.16 4.67 10.33
N ILE A 5 -2.22 4.83 9.40
CA ILE A 5 -0.97 5.60 9.61
C ILE A 5 -1.30 7.08 9.88
N LYS A 6 -2.18 7.68 9.10
CA LYS A 6 -2.61 9.08 9.30
C LYS A 6 -3.26 9.29 10.66
N ASN A 7 -4.08 8.35 11.12
CA ASN A 7 -4.68 8.41 12.45
C ASN A 7 -3.65 8.22 13.56
N ALA A 8 -2.68 7.32 13.39
CA ALA A 8 -1.58 7.16 14.34
C ALA A 8 -0.77 8.46 14.48
N ILE A 9 -0.41 9.11 13.37
CA ILE A 9 0.30 10.41 13.39
C ILE A 9 -0.49 11.47 14.18
N LYS A 10 -1.81 11.56 13.98
CA LYS A 10 -2.66 12.50 14.75
C LYS A 10 -2.63 12.23 16.25
N ILE A 11 -2.70 10.96 16.66
CA ILE A 11 -2.61 10.59 18.06
C ILE A 11 -1.24 10.99 18.62
N LEU A 12 -0.15 10.77 17.84
CA LEU A 12 1.18 11.20 18.26
C LEU A 12 1.29 12.73 18.37
N ASP A 13 0.61 13.49 17.53
CA ASP A 13 0.55 14.95 17.63
C ASP A 13 -0.09 15.43 18.94
N GLU A 14 -1.18 14.78 19.35
CA GLU A 14 -1.85 15.05 20.62
C GLU A 14 -0.96 14.70 21.81
N VAL A 15 -0.22 13.59 21.72
CA VAL A 15 0.74 13.16 22.74
C VAL A 15 1.90 14.16 22.83
N ILE A 16 2.46 14.65 21.72
CA ILE A 16 3.61 15.58 21.73
C ILE A 16 3.30 16.89 22.47
N VAL A 17 2.07 17.38 22.43
CA VAL A 17 1.70 18.66 23.07
C VAL A 17 1.35 18.51 24.54
N ASP A 18 1.32 17.28 25.08
CA ASP A 18 1.08 17.01 26.48
C ASP A 18 2.34 17.31 27.33
N ASP A 19 2.21 18.24 28.27
CA ASP A 19 3.29 18.69 29.17
C ASP A 19 3.62 17.65 30.25
N SER A 20 2.81 16.61 30.43
CA SER A 20 3.08 15.51 31.37
C SER A 20 4.15 14.53 30.88
N ILE A 21 4.52 14.60 29.60
CA ILE A 21 5.49 13.69 28.99
C ILE A 21 6.92 14.20 29.24
N SER A 22 7.79 13.28 29.65
CA SER A 22 9.22 13.56 29.80
C SER A 22 9.87 13.98 28.48
N GLU A 23 10.98 14.71 28.55
CA GLU A 23 11.73 15.13 27.36
C GLU A 23 12.18 13.93 26.51
N GLU A 24 12.61 12.85 27.16
CA GLU A 24 12.98 11.59 26.50
C GLU A 24 11.79 10.92 25.82
N GLY A 25 10.63 10.87 26.51
CA GLY A 25 9.38 10.38 25.91
C GLY A 25 8.99 11.18 24.68
N ARG A 26 9.11 12.51 24.73
CA ARG A 26 8.83 13.41 23.61
C ARG A 26 9.77 13.17 22.42
N LYS A 27 11.08 12.95 22.65
CA LYS A 27 12.05 12.57 21.60
C LYS A 27 11.69 11.24 20.93
N ASN A 28 11.29 10.24 21.73
CA ASN A 28 10.88 8.94 21.21
C ASN A 28 9.60 9.04 20.36
N VAL A 29 8.59 9.78 20.83
CA VAL A 29 7.36 10.01 20.08
C VAL A 29 7.63 10.73 18.75
N LEU A 30 8.47 11.78 18.76
CA LEU A 30 8.88 12.47 17.54
C LEU A 30 9.60 11.55 16.55
N THR A 31 10.40 10.62 17.04
CA THR A 31 11.12 9.63 16.22
C THR A 31 10.14 8.66 15.57
N VAL A 32 9.21 8.10 16.34
CA VAL A 32 8.17 7.21 15.80
C VAL A 32 7.29 7.94 14.79
N LYS A 33 6.91 9.19 15.07
CA LYS A 33 6.15 10.03 14.14
C LYS A 33 6.90 10.22 12.82
N LYS A 34 8.20 10.49 12.86
CA LYS A 34 9.03 10.62 11.65
C LYS A 34 9.01 9.35 10.80
N ILE A 35 9.24 8.18 11.41
CA ILE A 35 9.21 6.89 10.71
C ILE A 35 7.85 6.63 10.06
N LEU A 36 6.75 6.98 10.74
CA LEU A 36 5.40 6.83 10.18
C LEU A 36 5.13 7.76 8.99
N ILE A 37 5.70 8.97 9.00
CA ILE A 37 5.60 9.90 7.87
C ILE A 37 6.39 9.36 6.68
N GLU A 38 7.62 8.89 6.88
CA GLU A 38 8.44 8.30 5.82
C GLU A 38 7.73 7.09 5.19
N ALA A 39 7.19 6.19 6.01
CA ALA A 39 6.39 5.06 5.52
C ALA A 39 5.13 5.50 4.76
N LEU A 40 4.51 6.62 5.14
CA LEU A 40 3.35 7.16 4.43
C LEU A 40 3.73 7.68 3.04
N ASP A 41 4.87 8.36 2.94
CA ASP A 41 5.39 8.90 1.69
C ASP A 41 5.75 7.77 0.72
N ASP A 42 6.42 6.72 1.20
CA ASP A 42 6.73 5.52 0.39
C ASP A 42 5.47 4.85 -0.17
N ILE A 43 4.41 4.73 0.64
CA ILE A 43 3.12 4.18 0.19
C ILE A 43 2.48 5.06 -0.88
N LEU A 44 2.54 6.39 -0.73
CA LEU A 44 1.98 7.32 -1.70
C LEU A 44 2.76 7.30 -3.00
N TYR A 45 4.08 7.18 -2.91
CA TYR A 45 4.97 7.04 -4.05
C TYR A 45 4.68 5.77 -4.85
N LEU A 46 4.61 4.62 -4.18
CA LEU A 46 4.20 3.35 -4.79
C LEU A 46 2.82 3.43 -5.45
N ARG A 47 1.86 4.12 -4.81
CA ARG A 47 0.54 4.35 -5.40
C ARG A 47 0.62 5.18 -6.68
N GLY A 48 1.51 6.16 -6.75
CA GLY A 48 1.81 6.92 -7.96
C GLY A 48 2.24 6.01 -9.10
N TYR A 49 3.25 5.17 -8.85
CA TYR A 49 3.76 4.22 -9.85
C TYR A 49 2.72 3.21 -10.33
N ILE A 50 1.89 2.69 -9.44
CA ILE A 50 0.81 1.77 -9.82
C ILE A 50 -0.17 2.45 -10.79
N ARG A 51 -0.48 3.72 -10.55
CA ARG A 51 -1.35 4.50 -11.46
C ARG A 51 -0.71 4.72 -12.82
N GLU A 52 0.57 5.10 -12.84
CA GLU A 52 1.31 5.30 -14.10
C GLU A 52 1.42 4.00 -14.89
N MET A 53 1.77 2.88 -14.23
CA MET A 53 1.80 1.57 -14.88
C MET A 53 0.43 1.20 -15.44
N SER A 54 -0.66 1.44 -14.70
CA SER A 54 -2.02 1.18 -15.20
C SER A 54 -2.31 1.96 -16.48
N TYR A 55 -1.94 3.24 -16.54
CA TYR A 55 -2.10 4.06 -17.74
C TYR A 55 -1.29 3.51 -18.93
N VAL A 56 -0.01 3.20 -18.72
CA VAL A 56 0.86 2.62 -19.76
C VAL A 56 0.30 1.31 -20.29
N PHE A 57 -0.26 0.46 -19.41
CA PHE A 57 -0.89 -0.79 -19.83
C PHE A 57 -2.16 -0.55 -20.65
N GLU A 58 -3.05 0.34 -20.22
CA GLU A 58 -4.27 0.67 -20.96
C GLU A 58 -3.95 1.22 -22.35
N GLU A 59 -2.94 2.09 -22.45
CA GLU A 59 -2.46 2.63 -23.72
C GLU A 59 -1.85 1.54 -24.60
N THR A 60 -1.02 0.66 -24.04
CA THR A 60 -0.40 -0.46 -24.77
C THR A 60 -1.45 -1.42 -25.32
N ILE A 61 -2.42 -1.84 -24.51
CA ILE A 61 -3.55 -2.68 -24.95
C ILE A 61 -4.32 -2.01 -26.09
N SER A 62 -4.46 -0.69 -26.03
CA SER A 62 -5.12 0.09 -27.08
C SER A 62 -4.32 0.12 -28.38
N VAL A 63 -3.01 0.38 -28.31
CA VAL A 63 -2.12 0.41 -29.48
C VAL A 63 -2.04 -0.94 -30.16
N LEU A 64 -1.96 -2.02 -29.39
CA LEU A 64 -1.86 -3.38 -29.92
C LEU A 64 -3.17 -3.94 -30.46
N GLY A 65 -4.26 -3.15 -30.47
CA GLY A 65 -5.56 -3.59 -31.00
C GLY A 65 -6.16 -4.77 -30.22
N MET A 66 -5.70 -5.03 -29.00
CA MET A 66 -6.13 -6.16 -28.16
C MET A 66 -7.53 -5.93 -27.54
N LYS A 67 -8.32 -5.03 -28.12
CA LYS A 67 -9.64 -4.62 -27.60
C LYS A 67 -10.76 -5.62 -27.94
N GLU A 68 -10.59 -6.50 -28.92
CA GLU A 68 -11.72 -7.22 -29.55
C GLU A 68 -11.78 -8.74 -29.34
N ASN A 69 -10.73 -9.39 -28.84
CA ASN A 69 -10.79 -10.83 -28.55
C ASN A 69 -11.16 -11.06 -27.08
N ASN A 70 -12.47 -11.16 -26.81
CA ASN A 70 -13.12 -11.69 -25.61
C ASN A 70 -12.43 -11.38 -24.26
N GLY A 71 -12.96 -10.40 -23.51
CA GLY A 71 -12.64 -10.24 -22.08
C GLY A 71 -11.72 -9.09 -21.75
N LYS A 72 -11.86 -7.95 -22.43
CA LYS A 72 -11.16 -6.70 -22.08
C LYS A 72 -11.42 -6.27 -20.63
N GLU A 73 -12.62 -6.56 -20.12
CA GLU A 73 -12.98 -6.46 -18.71
C GLU A 73 -12.22 -7.49 -17.86
N ASP A 74 -12.10 -8.74 -18.30
CA ASP A 74 -11.46 -9.83 -17.55
C ASP A 74 -9.93 -9.64 -17.40
N ILE A 75 -9.23 -9.13 -18.42
CA ILE A 75 -7.77 -8.88 -18.34
C ILE A 75 -7.47 -7.66 -17.45
N ILE A 76 -8.18 -6.54 -17.65
CA ILE A 76 -8.01 -5.35 -16.81
C ILE A 76 -8.41 -5.65 -15.36
N GLU A 77 -9.45 -6.44 -15.15
CA GLU A 77 -9.90 -6.81 -13.81
C GLU A 77 -8.98 -7.83 -13.13
N ARG A 78 -8.40 -8.79 -13.86
CA ARG A 78 -7.33 -9.66 -13.35
C ARG A 78 -6.08 -8.86 -12.97
N LEU A 79 -5.70 -7.87 -13.78
CA LEU A 79 -4.56 -6.99 -13.51
C LEU A 79 -4.83 -6.05 -12.32
N LYS A 80 -6.04 -5.47 -12.23
CA LYS A 80 -6.45 -4.72 -11.04
C LYS A 80 -6.40 -5.61 -9.81
N ARG A 81 -6.94 -6.84 -9.89
CA ARG A 81 -6.89 -7.81 -8.80
C ARG A 81 -5.45 -8.14 -8.40
N SER A 82 -4.53 -8.36 -9.35
CA SER A 82 -3.13 -8.68 -9.02
C SER A 82 -2.39 -7.51 -8.36
N LEU A 83 -2.66 -6.26 -8.78
CA LEU A 83 -2.10 -5.06 -8.16
C LEU A 83 -2.57 -4.84 -6.71
N TYR A 84 -3.73 -5.40 -6.36
CA TYR A 84 -4.31 -5.33 -5.02
C TYR A 84 -4.28 -6.67 -4.28
N THR A 85 -3.45 -7.61 -4.72
CA THR A 85 -3.32 -8.91 -4.07
C THR A 85 -2.06 -8.94 -3.23
N GLN A 86 -2.21 -9.15 -1.92
CA GLN A 86 -1.10 -9.48 -1.04
C GLN A 86 -0.87 -10.98 -1.10
N VAL A 87 0.37 -11.37 -1.42
CA VAL A 87 0.81 -12.76 -1.41
C VAL A 87 1.67 -12.96 -0.17
N ASP A 88 1.11 -13.62 0.84
CA ASP A 88 1.85 -14.04 2.03
C ASP A 88 2.44 -15.43 1.76
N TYR A 89 3.76 -15.48 1.63
CA TYR A 89 4.52 -16.71 1.47
C TYR A 89 5.08 -17.15 2.82
N LYS A 90 4.75 -18.38 3.26
CA LYS A 90 5.33 -18.99 4.46
C LYS A 90 5.62 -20.46 4.22
N VAL A 91 6.78 -20.93 4.69
CA VAL A 91 7.09 -22.36 4.75
C VAL A 91 6.67 -22.87 6.12
N GLN A 92 5.74 -23.81 6.16
CA GLN A 92 5.31 -24.51 7.39
C GLN A 92 5.54 -26.00 7.22
N ASN A 93 6.25 -26.62 8.18
CA ASN A 93 6.56 -28.06 8.16
C ASN A 93 7.24 -28.56 6.88
N GLY A 94 8.01 -27.71 6.20
CA GLY A 94 8.68 -28.06 4.94
C GLY A 94 7.79 -27.95 3.70
N GLU A 95 6.52 -27.56 3.86
CA GLU A 95 5.60 -27.30 2.75
C GLU A 95 5.46 -25.79 2.50
N GLU A 96 5.47 -25.41 1.22
CA GLU A 96 5.23 -24.04 0.79
C GLU A 96 3.75 -23.72 0.88
N VAL A 97 3.38 -22.81 1.78
CA VAL A 97 2.00 -22.33 1.93
C VAL A 97 1.92 -20.91 1.39
N VAL A 98 1.19 -20.75 0.29
CA VAL A 98 0.93 -19.45 -0.35
C VAL A 98 -0.48 -19.00 -0.01
N LYS A 99 -0.62 -17.89 0.71
CA LYS A 99 -1.91 -17.28 1.00
C LYS A 99 -2.07 -16.02 0.16
N VAL A 100 -3.13 -15.99 -0.64
CA VAL A 100 -3.44 -14.91 -1.58
C VAL A 100 -4.66 -14.17 -1.06
N GLU A 101 -4.49 -12.93 -0.60
CA GLU A 101 -5.58 -12.11 -0.06
C GLU A 101 -5.71 -10.79 -0.82
N ASN A 102 -6.96 -10.40 -1.10
CA ASN A 102 -7.28 -9.16 -1.79
C ASN A 102 -7.35 -8.01 -0.76
N ILE A 103 -6.58 -6.95 -0.97
CA ILE A 103 -6.32 -5.91 0.06
C ILE A 103 -7.38 -4.79 0.01
N ILE A 104 -8.30 -4.82 -0.94
CA ILE A 104 -9.44 -3.90 -1.05
C ILE A 104 -10.72 -4.72 -1.00
N GLY A 105 -11.31 -4.79 0.20
CA GLY A 105 -12.70 -5.15 0.44
C GLY A 105 -13.54 -3.90 0.64
#